data_AF-A0A7K4MQ32-F1
#
_entry.id   AF-A0A7K4MQ32-F1
#
_cell.length_a   1.000
_cell.length_b   1.000
_cell.length_c   1.000
_cell.angle_alpha   90.00
_cell.angle_beta   90.00
_cell.angle_gamma   90.00
#
_symmetry.space_group_name_H-M   'P 1'
#
loop_
_entity.id
_entity.type
_entity.pdbx_description
1 polymer ?
#
loop_
_entity_poly.entity_id
_entity_poly.type
_entity_poly.pdbx_seq_one_letter_code
_entity_poly.pdbx_strand_id
1 'polypeptide(L)'
;MSQSIEIPNNMMNIQNTINIPIFIYNVSELESIQLKIEYDKSIVVAEDIIENPVGILDGGYTFTINITEQGVIELSIGSNSANVFSGSGMIAQITFKSIGSLGEFSHSHFRCTNK
;
A
#
# COMPACT_ATOMS: atom_id res chain seq x y z
N MET A 1 15.90 -4.83 15.93
CA MET A 1 15.16 -5.41 14.79
C MET A 1 14.85 -4.27 13.83
N SER A 2 15.00 -4.48 12.52
CA SER A 2 14.74 -3.42 11.53
C SER A 2 13.27 -3.42 11.13
N GLN A 3 12.65 -2.24 11.13
CA GLN A 3 11.32 -2.03 10.55
C GLN A 3 11.37 -2.27 9.03
N SER A 4 10.32 -2.86 8.47
CA SER A 4 10.18 -3.02 7.02
C SER A 4 8.73 -2.89 6.57
N ILE A 5 8.55 -2.65 5.27
CA ILE A 5 7.25 -2.63 4.58
C ILE A 5 7.35 -3.59 3.40
N GLU A 6 6.29 -4.38 3.17
CA GLU A 6 6.23 -5.38 2.10
C GLU A 6 4.97 -5.21 1.27
N ILE A 7 5.15 -5.33 -0.05
CA ILE A 7 4.09 -5.57 -1.03
C ILE A 7 4.45 -6.90 -1.71
N PRO A 8 3.64 -7.95 -1.59
CA PRO A 8 3.97 -9.23 -2.17
C PRO A 8 3.91 -9.20 -3.70
N ASN A 9 4.72 -10.06 -4.32
CA ASN A 9 4.60 -10.33 -5.75
C ASN A 9 3.34 -11.16 -6.01
N ASN A 10 2.55 -10.76 -7.01
CA ASN A 10 1.32 -11.44 -7.37
C ASN A 10 1.25 -11.72 -8.88
N MET A 11 0.68 -12.88 -9.25
CA MET A 11 0.29 -13.18 -10.63
C MET A 11 -1.18 -12.88 -10.82
N MET A 12 -1.55 -12.35 -11.98
CA MET A 12 -2.93 -12.01 -12.32
C MET A 12 -3.28 -12.51 -13.72
N ASN A 13 -4.54 -12.92 -13.92
CA ASN A 13 -5.10 -13.17 -15.25
C ASN A 13 -5.46 -11.84 -15.93
N ILE A 14 -5.41 -11.79 -17.26
CA ILE A 14 -5.85 -10.60 -18.03
C ILE A 14 -7.28 -10.23 -17.65
N GLN A 15 -7.57 -8.93 -17.57
CA GLN A 15 -8.90 -8.36 -17.31
C GLN A 15 -9.50 -8.77 -15.96
N ASN A 16 -8.69 -9.37 -15.07
CA ASN A 16 -9.10 -9.66 -13.72
C ASN A 16 -8.69 -8.54 -12.77
N THR A 17 -9.28 -8.55 -11.58
CA THR A 17 -8.91 -7.69 -10.47
C THR A 17 -8.22 -8.52 -9.39
N ILE A 18 -7.17 -7.97 -8.78
CA ILE A 18 -6.48 -8.58 -7.63
C ILE A 18 -6.30 -7.56 -6.54
N ASN A 19 -6.30 -8.05 -5.31
CA ASN A 19 -6.06 -7.26 -4.13
C ASN A 19 -4.65 -7.54 -3.63
N ILE A 20 -3.81 -6.52 -3.61
CA ILE A 20 -2.42 -6.61 -3.17
C ILE A 20 -2.31 -5.98 -1.77
N PRO A 21 -2.01 -6.77 -0.73
CA PRO A 21 -1.89 -6.24 0.64
C PRO A 21 -0.58 -5.47 0.82
N ILE A 22 -0.59 -4.48 1.71
CA ILE A 22 0.59 -3.74 2.17
C ILE A 22 0.80 -4.07 3.64
N PHE A 23 1.95 -4.67 3.96
CA PHE A 23 2.33 -5.05 5.31
C PHE A 23 3.39 -4.12 5.88
N ILE A 24 3.31 -3.86 7.19
CA ILE A 24 4.40 -3.32 8.00
C ILE A 24 4.91 -4.40 8.94
N TYR A 25 6.20 -4.40 9.24
CA TYR A 25 6.80 -5.33 10.19
C TYR A 25 7.68 -4.63 11.20
N ASN A 26 7.62 -5.10 12.44
CA ASN A 26 8.48 -4.71 13.55
C ASN A 26 8.51 -3.19 13.77
N VAL A 27 7.36 -2.54 13.64
CA VAL A 27 7.22 -1.11 13.89
C VAL A 27 7.16 -0.86 15.39
N SER A 28 7.86 0.17 15.84
CA SER A 28 7.73 0.73 17.19
C SER A 28 7.16 2.13 17.04
N GLU A 29 6.13 2.44 17.82
CA GLU A 29 5.56 3.78 17.95
C GLU A 29 5.30 4.49 16.62
N LEU A 30 4.42 3.90 15.80
CA LEU A 30 4.15 4.41 14.45
C LEU A 30 3.46 5.78 14.46
N GLU A 31 4.21 6.87 14.34
CA GLU A 31 3.61 8.20 14.20
C GLU A 31 3.08 8.43 12.79
N SER A 32 3.90 8.16 11.77
CA SER A 32 3.51 8.34 10.38
C SER A 32 4.27 7.45 9.40
N ILE A 33 3.62 7.16 8.28
CA ILE A 33 4.20 6.50 7.11
C ILE A 33 3.82 7.29 5.88
N GLN A 34 4.80 7.58 5.02
CA GLN A 34 4.52 8.02 3.66
C GLN A 34 5.04 6.99 2.66
N LEU A 35 4.13 6.51 1.81
CA LEU A 35 4.39 5.53 0.76
C LEU A 35 4.18 6.17 -0.61
N LYS A 36 5.17 6.00 -1.48
CA LYS A 36 5.03 6.23 -2.92
C LYS A 36 5.16 4.90 -3.64
N ILE A 37 4.13 4.51 -4.36
CA ILE A 37 4.05 3.26 -5.13
C ILE A 37 3.87 3.64 -6.59
N GLU A 38 4.86 3.28 -7.40
CA GLU A 38 4.82 3.48 -8.85
C GLU A 38 4.42 2.15 -9.53
N TYR A 39 3.62 2.20 -10.59
CA TYR A 39 3.21 1.03 -11.36
C TYR A 39 3.08 1.38 -12.85
N ASP A 40 3.19 0.36 -13.70
CA ASP A 40 3.00 0.55 -15.14
C ASP A 40 1.51 0.60 -15.48
N LYS A 41 1.02 1.82 -15.75
CA LYS A 41 -0.39 2.05 -16.09
C LYS A 41 -0.82 1.47 -17.43
N SER A 42 0.11 1.00 -18.27
CA SER A 42 -0.23 0.27 -19.49
C SER A 42 -0.58 -1.20 -19.21
N ILE A 43 -0.17 -1.71 -18.04
CA ILE A 43 -0.33 -3.12 -17.65
C ILE A 43 -1.43 -3.27 -16.59
N VAL A 44 -1.45 -2.39 -15.58
CA VAL A 44 -2.42 -2.43 -14.48
C VAL A 44 -2.95 -1.03 -14.16
N VAL A 45 -4.19 -0.96 -13.64
CA VAL A 45 -4.80 0.28 -13.12
C VAL A 45 -5.18 0.06 -11.66
N ALA A 46 -4.86 1.01 -10.79
CA ALA A 46 -5.35 1.01 -9.42
C ALA A 46 -6.80 1.49 -9.41
N GLU A 47 -7.73 0.62 -9.00
CA GLU A 47 -9.17 0.93 -8.94
C GLU A 47 -9.60 1.42 -7.56
N ASP A 48 -9.01 0.87 -6.49
CA ASP A 48 -9.42 1.17 -5.12
C ASP A 48 -8.28 0.92 -4.12
N ILE A 49 -8.36 1.54 -2.95
CA ILE A 49 -7.45 1.33 -1.82
C ILE A 49 -8.28 1.15 -0.55
N ILE A 50 -8.20 -0.04 0.03
CA ILE A 50 -8.88 -0.38 1.29
C ILE A 50 -7.95 -0.04 2.44
N GLU A 51 -8.39 0.91 3.26
CA GLU A 51 -7.70 1.37 4.46
C GLU A 51 -7.91 0.39 5.62
N ASN A 52 -6.84 0.12 6.37
CA ASN A 52 -6.86 -0.67 7.61
C ASN A 52 -7.76 -1.93 7.55
N PRO A 53 -7.55 -2.86 6.60
CA PRO A 53 -8.55 -3.87 6.26
C PRO A 53 -8.79 -4.88 7.40
N VAL A 54 -7.82 -5.00 8.31
CA VAL A 54 -7.85 -5.88 9.49
C VAL A 54 -8.08 -5.14 10.81
N GLY A 55 -8.20 -3.81 10.78
CA GLY A 55 -8.45 -3.01 11.99
C GLY A 55 -7.30 -2.98 12.99
N ILE A 56 -6.04 -3.17 12.53
CA ILE A 56 -4.86 -3.18 13.43
C ILE A 56 -4.43 -1.78 13.85
N LEU A 57 -4.70 -0.77 13.02
CA LEU A 57 -4.51 0.64 13.37
C LEU A 57 -5.77 1.12 14.10
N ASP A 58 -5.60 1.85 15.19
CA ASP A 58 -6.73 2.38 15.95
C ASP A 58 -7.45 3.53 15.20
N GLY A 59 -8.55 4.04 15.76
CA GLY A 59 -9.30 5.16 15.17
C GLY A 59 -8.56 6.51 15.18
N GLY A 60 -7.34 6.58 15.73
CA GLY A 60 -6.51 7.78 15.72
C GLY A 60 -5.63 7.92 14.48
N TYR A 61 -5.61 6.92 13.60
CA TYR A 61 -4.89 6.98 12.32
C TYR A 61 -5.77 7.53 11.20
N THR A 62 -5.23 8.50 10.47
CA THR A 62 -5.83 9.06 9.27
C THR A 62 -5.06 8.62 8.04
N PHE A 63 -5.79 8.24 7.00
CA PHE A 63 -5.25 7.90 5.69
C PHE A 63 -5.49 9.06 4.70
N THR A 64 -4.46 9.45 3.97
CA THR A 64 -4.53 10.39 2.86
C THR A 64 -4.02 9.70 1.62
N ILE A 65 -4.90 9.52 0.63
CA ILE A 65 -4.61 8.76 -0.58
C ILE A 65 -4.75 9.66 -1.79
N ASN A 66 -3.76 9.60 -2.68
CA ASN A 66 -3.79 10.26 -3.97
C ASN A 66 -3.33 9.28 -5.07
N ILE A 67 -4.22 9.02 -6.04
CA ILE A 67 -3.91 8.20 -7.22
C ILE A 67 -3.73 9.16 -8.40
N THR A 68 -2.51 9.23 -8.93
CA THR A 68 -2.18 10.13 -10.04
C THR A 68 -2.38 9.45 -11.39
N GLU A 69 -2.67 10.25 -12.43
CA GLU A 69 -2.76 9.77 -13.81
C GLU A 69 -1.43 9.23 -14.38
N GLN A 70 -0.33 9.39 -13.63
CA GLN A 70 1.02 8.94 -14.03
C GLN A 70 1.35 7.52 -13.57
N GLY A 71 0.39 6.79 -12.97
CA GLY A 71 0.66 5.46 -12.43
C GLY A 71 1.39 5.52 -11.09
N VAL A 72 1.08 6.53 -10.28
CA VAL A 72 1.65 6.70 -8.94
C VAL A 72 0.54 6.76 -7.92
N ILE A 73 0.65 5.98 -6.86
CA ILE A 73 -0.14 6.08 -5.63
C ILE A 73 0.75 6.74 -4.57
N GLU A 74 0.25 7.81 -3.98
CA GLU A 74 0.80 8.42 -2.77
C GLU A 74 -0.16 8.11 -1.61
N LEU A 75 0.33 7.36 -0.63
CA LEU A 75 -0.42 7.00 0.57
C LEU A 75 0.32 7.54 1.79
N SER A 76 -0.33 8.44 2.53
CA SER A 76 0.17 8.94 3.81
C SER A 76 -0.73 8.47 4.93
N ILE A 77 -0.13 7.90 5.96
CA ILE A 77 -0.81 7.43 7.18
C ILE A 77 -0.20 8.22 8.33
N GLY A 78 -1.03 8.82 9.18
CA GLY A 78 -0.56 9.60 10.32
C GLY A 78 -1.45 9.39 11.54
N SER A 79 -0.84 9.30 12.73
CA SER A 79 -1.55 9.19 14.00
C SER A 79 -1.71 10.53 14.68
N ASN A 80 -2.89 10.79 15.21
CA ASN A 80 -3.11 11.81 16.25
C ASN A 80 -3.42 11.17 17.61
N SER A 81 -3.21 9.86 17.74
CA SER A 81 -3.46 9.09 18.97
C SER A 81 -2.33 9.30 19.98
N ALA A 82 -2.67 9.30 21.27
CA ALA A 82 -1.67 9.19 22.34
C ALA A 82 -1.10 7.75 22.42
N ASN A 83 -1.81 6.76 21.87
CA ASN A 83 -1.42 5.36 21.86
C ASN A 83 -1.04 4.96 20.43
N VAL A 84 0.20 5.21 20.03
CA VAL A 84 0.71 4.85 18.71
C VAL A 84 0.95 3.34 18.58
N PHE A 85 0.62 2.80 17.41
CA PHE A 85 0.73 1.38 17.09
C PHE A 85 2.18 0.89 17.13
N SER A 86 2.40 -0.27 17.73
CA SER A 86 3.65 -1.02 17.66
C SER A 86 3.35 -2.47 17.31
N GLY A 87 4.07 -3.03 16.34
CA GLY A 87 3.88 -4.40 15.89
C GLY A 87 4.04 -4.57 14.38
N SER A 88 3.34 -5.57 13.86
CA SER A 88 3.37 -5.97 12.45
C SER A 88 1.95 -6.27 11.98
N GLY A 89 1.67 -6.05 10.70
CA GLY A 89 0.40 -6.45 10.10
C GLY A 89 0.06 -5.68 8.83
N MET A 90 -1.11 -6.00 8.26
CA MET A 90 -1.61 -5.36 7.04
C MET A 90 -2.24 -4.00 7.36
N ILE A 91 -1.73 -2.95 6.73
CA ILE A 91 -2.18 -1.57 6.97
C ILE A 91 -3.09 -1.02 5.87
N ALA A 92 -2.97 -1.56 4.67
CA ALA A 92 -3.73 -1.16 3.50
C ALA A 92 -3.75 -2.29 2.48
N GLN A 93 -4.64 -2.19 1.50
CA GLN A 93 -4.73 -3.14 0.39
C GLN A 93 -5.10 -2.38 -0.88
N ILE A 94 -4.35 -2.58 -1.97
CA ILE A 94 -4.62 -1.94 -3.26
C ILE A 94 -5.35 -2.93 -4.16
N THR A 95 -6.45 -2.49 -4.75
CA THR A 95 -7.18 -3.21 -5.78
C THR A 95 -6.63 -2.80 -7.14
N PHE A 96 -5.91 -3.71 -7.80
CA PHE A 96 -5.41 -3.53 -9.15
C PHE A 96 -6.23 -4.32 -10.15
N LYS A 97 -6.50 -3.72 -11.30
CA LYS A 97 -7.08 -4.40 -12.47
C LYS A 97 -6.05 -4.50 -13.59
N SER A 98 -5.88 -5.70 -14.15
CA SER A 98 -5.04 -5.88 -15.34
C SER A 98 -5.77 -5.35 -16.57
N ILE A 99 -5.05 -4.52 -17.33
CA ILE A 99 -5.45 -4.04 -18.65
C ILE A 99 -4.41 -4.35 -19.74
N GLY A 100 -3.24 -4.83 -19.34
CA GLY A 100 -2.17 -5.27 -20.24
C GLY A 100 -2.44 -6.61 -20.92
N SER A 101 -1.44 -7.06 -21.68
CA SER A 101 -1.45 -8.31 -22.44
C SER A 101 -0.86 -9.48 -21.63
N LEU A 102 -1.13 -10.70 -22.08
CA LEU A 102 -0.59 -11.93 -21.50
C LEU A 102 0.95 -11.89 -21.51
N GLY A 103 1.56 -12.04 -20.33
CA GLY A 103 3.02 -12.10 -20.18
C GLY A 103 3.71 -10.77 -19.89
N GLU A 104 2.95 -9.68 -19.68
CA GLU A 104 3.51 -8.39 -19.23
C GLU A 104 3.68 -8.33 -17.71
N PHE A 105 4.71 -7.62 -17.25
CA PHE A 105 5.06 -7.46 -15.84
C PHE A 105 5.14 -5.98 -15.46
N SER A 106 4.47 -5.60 -14.38
CA SER A 106 4.66 -4.29 -13.75
C SER A 106 5.55 -4.43 -12.53
N HIS A 107 6.65 -3.68 -12.48
CA HIS A 107 7.50 -3.58 -11.30
C HIS A 107 7.10 -2.38 -10.46
N SER A 108 6.72 -2.61 -9.20
CA SER A 108 6.43 -1.52 -8.28
C SER A 108 7.67 -1.08 -7.49
N HIS A 109 8.05 0.19 -7.65
CA HIS A 109 9.18 0.79 -6.93
C HIS A 109 8.70 1.52 -5.66
N PHE A 110 9.45 1.36 -4.57
CA PHE A 110 9.03 1.76 -3.24
C PHE A 110 9.94 2.85 -2.66
N ARG A 111 9.36 3.95 -2.20
CA ARG A 111 10.02 4.90 -1.31
C ARG A 111 9.18 5.11 -0.06
N CYS A 112 9.81 4.87 1.09
CA CYS A 112 9.22 5.07 2.39
C CYS A 112 10.05 6.06 3.20
N THR A 113 9.36 7.02 3.81
CA THR A 113 9.91 7.90 4.84
C THR A 113 9.07 7.68 6.09
N ASN A 114 9.68 7.12 7.13
CA ASN A 114 9.08 7.03 8.46
C ASN A 114 9.61 8.18 9.30
N LYS A 115 8.75 8.73 10.15
CA LYS A 115 9.13 9.75 11.12
C LYS A 115 8.68 9.31 12.50
#